data_AF-A0A953EH82-F1
#
_entry.id   AF-A0A953EH82-F1
#
_cell.length_a   1.000
_cell.length_b   1.000
_cell.length_c   1.000
_cell.angle_alpha   90.00
_cell.angle_beta   90.00
_cell.angle_gamma   90.00
#
_symmetry.space_group_name_H-M   'P 1'
#
loop_
_entity.id
_entity.type
_entity.pdbx_description
1 polymer ?
#
loop_
_entity_poly.entity_id
_entity_poly.type
_entity_poly.pdbx_seq_one_letter_code
_entity_poly.pdbx_strand_id
1 'polypeptide(L)' 'MPEIRIAATDGSGDFMAYVAMPKQIPAGAVVMIQEIFGVNRTMRALSDWVAEMGFIAV' A
#
# COMPACT_ATOMS: atom_id res chain seq x y z
N MET A 1 -4.58 -11.79 0.09
CA MET A 1 -3.92 -11.31 -1.14
C MET A 1 -3.89 -9.79 -1.06
N PRO A 2 -2.83 -9.19 -0.50
CA PRO A 2 -2.74 -7.76 -0.24
C PRO A 2 -2.06 -7.04 -1.43
N GLU A 3 -2.37 -7.42 -2.68
CA GLU A 3 -1.73 -6.82 -3.84
C GLU A 3 -2.78 -6.43 -4.88
N ILE A 4 -2.69 -5.20 -5.37
CA ILE A 4 -3.56 -4.64 -6.42
C ILE A 4 -2.71 -4.14 -7.59
N ARG A 5 -3.32 -4.00 -8.76
CA ARG A 5 -2.72 -3.36 -9.95
C ARG A 5 -3.32 -1.98 -10.14
N ILE A 6 -2.48 -0.98 -10.33
CA ILE A 6 -2.86 0.42 -10.52
C ILE A 6 -2.40 0.85 -11.92
N ALA A 7 -3.34 1.32 -12.73
CA ALA A 7 -3.03 1.87 -14.04
C ALA A 7 -2.29 3.21 -13.90
N ALA A 8 -1.16 3.36 -14.58
CA ALA A 8 -0.42 4.61 -14.64
C ALA A 8 -1.18 5.61 -15.53
N THR A 9 -1.29 6.85 -15.07
CA THR A 9 -2.08 7.89 -15.76
C THR A 9 -1.43 8.39 -17.04
N ASP A 10 -0.14 8.16 -17.23
CA ASP A 10 0.62 8.49 -18.44
C ASP A 10 0.48 7.44 -19.55
N GLY A 11 -0.27 6.36 -19.31
CA GLY A 11 -0.48 5.28 -20.27
C GLY A 11 0.71 4.35 -20.45
N SER A 12 1.75 4.45 -19.60
CA SER A 12 2.94 3.59 -19.66
C SER A 12 2.67 2.12 -19.29
N GLY A 13 1.50 1.86 -18.70
CA GLY A 13 1.05 0.53 -18.30
C GLY A 13 0.44 0.57 -16.91
N ASP A 14 0.77 -0.42 -16.10
CA ASP A 14 0.25 -0.56 -14.76
C ASP A 14 1.30 -1.17 -13.82
N PHE A 15 1.17 -0.93 -12.53
CA PHE A 15 2.12 -1.38 -11.51
C PHE A 15 1.41 -2.01 -10.31
N MET A 16 2.13 -2.88 -9.61
CA MET A 16 1.65 -3.54 -8.39
C MET A 16 1.79 -2.63 -7.17
N ALA A 17 0.83 -2.66 -6.26
CA ALA A 17 0.90 -2.02 -4.94
C ALA A 17 0.51 -3.00 -3.84
N TYR A 18 1.15 -2.88 -2.67
CA TYR A 18 0.80 -3.67 -1.48
C TYR A 18 -0.23 -2.94 -0.65
N VAL A 19 -1.34 -3.60 -0.32
CA VAL A 19 -2.45 -3.00 0.42
C VAL A 19 -2.61 -3.68 1.78
N ALA A 20 -2.40 -2.91 2.85
CA ALA A 20 -2.74 -3.33 4.20
C ALA A 20 -4.04 -2.64 4.66
N MET A 21 -5.00 -3.45 5.10
CA MET A 21 -6.33 -3.00 5.50
C MET A 21 -6.44 -2.91 7.03
N PRO A 22 -7.03 -1.82 7.56
CA PRO A 22 -7.30 -1.71 8.98
C PRO A 22 -8.46 -2.63 9.37
N LYS A 23 -8.60 -2.89 10.69
CA LYS A 23 -9.69 -3.76 11.20
C LYS A 23 -11.08 -3.16 11.07
N GLN A 24 -11.18 -1.83 11.04
CA GLN A 24 -12.45 -1.10 11.00
C GLN A 24 -12.50 -0.22 9.75
N ILE A 25 -13.66 -0.19 9.09
CA ILE A 25 -13.94 0.63 7.91
C ILE A 25 -15.29 1.35 8.10
N PRO A 26 -15.50 2.55 7.51
CA PRO A 26 -14.59 3.29 6.62
C PRO A 26 -13.37 3.87 7.34
N ALA A 27 -12.26 4.00 6.61
CA ALA A 27 -10.98 4.49 7.10
C ALA A 27 -10.34 5.44 6.10
N GLY A 28 -9.52 6.38 6.58
CA GLY A 28 -8.65 7.19 5.72
C GLY A 28 -7.55 6.33 5.08
N ALA A 29 -6.98 6.79 3.97
CA ALA A 29 -5.89 6.11 3.29
C ALA A 29 -4.56 6.88 3.43
N VAL A 30 -3.46 6.14 3.53
CA VAL A 30 -2.09 6.64 3.52
C VAL A 30 -1.35 5.98 2.36
N VAL A 31 -0.77 6.80 1.48
CA VAL A 31 0.06 6.31 0.38
C VAL A 31 1.50 6.16 0.86
N MET A 32 2.02 4.95 0.75
CA MET A 32 3.30 4.52 1.26
C MET A 32 4.35 4.58 0.14
N ILE A 33 5.33 5.47 0.27
CA ILE A 33 6.38 5.63 -0.74
C ILE A 33 7.60 4.79 -0.38
N GLN A 34 7.94 3.85 -1.27
CA GLN A 34 9.07 2.94 -1.08
C GLN A 34 10.43 3.64 -1.14
N GLU A 35 11.41 3.05 -0.46
CA GLU A 35 12.83 3.36 -0.65
C GLU A 35 13.38 2.68 -1.93
N ILE A 36 14.71 2.76 -2.14
CA ILE A 36 15.39 2.22 -3.33
C ILE A 36 15.31 0.69 -3.47
N PHE A 37 14.86 -0.02 -2.44
CA PHE A 37 14.79 -1.49 -2.41
C PHE A 37 13.43 -2.06 -2.81
N GLY A 38 12.49 -1.22 -3.24
CA GLY A 38 11.16 -1.69 -3.63
C GLY A 38 10.25 -2.03 -2.44
N VAL A 39 9.12 -2.66 -2.76
CA VAL A 39 8.15 -3.18 -1.78
C VAL A 39 8.66 -4.47 -1.14
N ASN A 40 9.68 -4.33 -0.30
CA ASN A 40 10.33 -5.41 0.42
C ASN A 40 9.61 -5.76 1.74
N ARG A 41 10.19 -6.68 2.53
CA ARG A 41 9.63 -7.10 3.82
C ARG A 41 9.43 -5.94 4.80
N THR A 42 10.41 -5.05 4.89
CA THR A 42 10.36 -3.88 5.79
C THR A 42 9.25 -2.93 5.38
N MET A 43 9.11 -2.66 4.07
CA MET A 43 8.04 -1.83 3.55
C MET A 43 6.65 -2.41 3.87
N ARG A 44 6.47 -3.72 3.69
CA ARG A 44 5.21 -4.41 4.02
C ARG A 44 4.89 -4.33 5.52
N ALA A 45 5.89 -4.54 6.38
CA ALA A 45 5.72 -4.41 7.82
C ALA A 45 5.35 -2.98 8.26
N LEU A 46 5.90 -1.94 7.61
CA LEU A 46 5.51 -0.56 7.85
C LEU A 46 4.08 -0.28 7.40
N SER A 47 3.67 -0.78 6.24
CA SER A 47 2.28 -0.68 5.78
C SER A 47 1.30 -1.39 6.73
N ASP A 48 1.67 -2.57 7.22
CA ASP A 48 0.87 -3.31 8.21
C ASP A 48 0.73 -2.52 9.52
N TRP A 49 1.80 -1.89 9.98
CA TRP A 49 1.78 -1.03 11.16
C TRP A 49 0.87 0.19 10.98
N VAL A 50 0.90 0.83 9.81
CA VAL A 50 -0.04 1.93 9.49
C VAL A 50 -1.49 1.44 9.46
N ALA A 51 -1.73 0.21 8.99
CA ALA A 51 -3.05 -0.40 9.03
C ALA A 51 -3.54 -0.68 10.46
N GLU A 52 -2.65 -1.09 11.36
CA GLU A 52 -2.96 -1.24 12.78
C GLU A 52 -3.37 0.09 13.45
N MET A 53 -2.90 1.23 12.94
CA MET A 53 -3.34 2.56 13.40
C MET A 53 -4.74 2.95 12.91
N GLY A 54 -5.36 2.15 12.04
CA GLY A 54 -6.71 2.42 11.54
C GLY A 54 -6.77 3.07 10.16
N PHE A 55 -5.67 3.09 9.39
CA PHE A 55 -5.64 3.61 8.03
C PHE A 55 -5.57 2.48 6.99
N ILE A 56 -5.99 2.74 5.76
CA ILE A 56 -5.68 1.88 4.63
C ILE A 56 -4.30 2.28 4.12
N ALA A 57 -3.32 1.39 4.17
CA ALA A 57 -1.98 1.66 3.65
C ALA A 57 -1.83 1.06 2.24
N VAL A 58 -1.35 1.86 1.28
CA VAL A 58 -1.16 1.47 -0.13
C VAL A 58 0.19 1.92 -0.64
#